data_AF-A0A955ZPC3-F1
#
_entry.id   AF-A0A955ZPC3-F1
#
_cell.length_a   1.000
_cell.length_b   1.000
_cell.length_c   1.000
_cell.angle_alpha   90.00
_cell.angle_beta   90.00
_cell.angle_gamma   90.00
#
_symmetry.space_group_name_H-M   'P 1'
#
loop_
_entity.id
_entity.type
_entity.pdbx_description
1 polymer ?
#
loop_
_entity_poly.entity_id
_entity_poly.type
_entity_poly.pdbx_seq_one_letter_code
_entity_poly.pdbx_strand_id
1 'polypeptide(L)'
;MESLPELVGTVHIILGPYRGNPIALYMCQDESTCRISPRIYPWNQTVGNGDTPNKAAADFEAKWKQNDLSDDMYTGPHWEGGIKPEKPKPAPPPKPAAPPATKTEAAQDTKSPSPKSPALPNPSPTPASEDAAS
;
A
#
# COMPACT_ATOMS: atom_id res chain seq x y z
N MET A 1 -9.61 15.53 15.99
CA MET A 1 -9.94 15.21 17.39
C MET A 1 -9.15 13.95 17.68
N GLU A 2 -7.97 14.04 18.31
CA GLU A 2 -7.18 12.84 18.62
C GLU A 2 -7.98 11.93 19.56
N SER A 3 -8.49 10.83 19.02
CA SER A 3 -9.04 9.75 19.81
C SER A 3 -7.92 9.12 20.66
N LEU A 4 -8.26 8.75 21.90
CA LEU A 4 -7.33 8.02 22.75
C LEU A 4 -6.96 6.69 22.07
N PRO A 5 -5.68 6.27 22.14
CA PRO A 5 -5.27 4.99 21.59
C PRO A 5 -5.98 3.86 22.30
N GLU A 6 -6.62 2.98 21.54
CA GLU A 6 -7.32 1.82 22.05
C GLU A 6 -6.32 0.67 22.24
N LEU A 7 -6.43 -0.06 23.36
CA LEU A 7 -5.68 -1.30 23.54
C LEU A 7 -6.29 -2.38 22.66
N VAL A 8 -5.53 -2.85 21.68
CA VAL A 8 -6.03 -3.81 20.67
C VAL A 8 -5.33 -5.16 20.72
N GLY A 9 -4.30 -5.31 21.54
CA GLY A 9 -3.63 -6.59 21.69
C GLY A 9 -2.42 -6.55 22.59
N THR A 10 -1.78 -7.71 22.73
CA THR A 10 -0.52 -7.86 23.44
C THR A 10 0.40 -8.81 22.70
N VAL A 11 1.71 -8.58 22.72
CA VAL A 11 2.71 -9.50 22.17
C VAL A 11 3.69 -9.90 23.27
N HIS A 12 4.06 -11.18 23.30
CA HIS A 12 5.06 -11.68 24.25
C HIS A 12 6.36 -11.98 23.52
N ILE A 13 7.46 -11.54 24.11
CA ILE A 13 8.81 -11.90 23.67
C ILE A 13 9.37 -12.93 24.64
N ILE A 14 9.91 -14.00 24.08
CA ILE A 14 10.52 -15.13 24.77
C ILE A 14 12.01 -15.10 24.47
N LEU A 15 12.81 -15.03 25.53
CA LEU A 15 14.27 -15.03 25.48
C LEU A 15 14.77 -16.28 26.20
N GLY A 16 14.91 -17.38 25.46
CA GLY A 16 15.24 -18.69 26.02
C GLY A 16 14.16 -19.17 27.01
N PRO A 17 14.50 -19.50 28.28
CA PRO A 17 13.51 -19.93 29.27
C PRO A 17 12.69 -18.78 29.86
N TYR A 18 13.04 -17.53 29.57
CA TYR A 18 12.38 -16.35 30.14
C TYR A 18 11.28 -15.85 29.22
N ARG A 19 10.06 -15.79 29.74
CA ARG A 19 8.95 -15.08 29.11
C ARG A 19 8.93 -13.64 29.66
N GLY A 20 9.19 -12.67 28.79
CA GLY A 20 9.12 -11.25 29.15
C GLY A 20 7.69 -10.80 29.44
N ASN A 21 7.56 -9.62 30.04
CA ASN A 21 6.26 -9.00 30.24
C ASN A 21 5.54 -8.79 28.90
N PRO A 22 4.20 -8.95 28.85
CA PRO A 22 3.43 -8.63 27.66
C PRO A 22 3.64 -7.17 27.25
N ILE A 23 3.89 -6.96 25.96
CA ILE A 23 3.97 -5.65 25.34
C ILE A 23 2.58 -5.31 24.80
N ALA A 24 1.99 -4.23 25.30
CA ALA A 24 0.71 -3.73 24.83
C ALA A 24 0.81 -3.13 23.42
N LEU A 25 -0.16 -3.47 22.57
CA LEU A 25 -0.36 -2.93 21.23
C LEU A 25 -1.54 -1.97 21.26
N TYR A 26 -1.31 -0.76 20.75
CA TYR A 26 -2.32 0.29 20.72
C TYR A 26 -2.70 0.61 19.28
N MET A 27 -3.99 0.83 19.05
CA MET A 27 -4.54 1.32 17.79
C MET A 27 -4.87 2.79 17.91
N CYS A 28 -4.45 3.57 16.92
CA CYS A 28 -4.95 4.91 16.66
C CYS A 28 -5.73 4.85 15.35
N GLN A 29 -6.97 5.37 15.36
CA GLN A 29 -7.80 5.45 14.17
C GLN A 29 -7.96 6.91 13.78
N ASP A 30 -7.46 7.25 12.60
CA ASP A 30 -7.69 8.51 11.91
C ASP A 30 -8.84 8.32 10.89
N GLU A 31 -9.28 9.40 10.25
CA GLU A 31 -10.51 9.43 9.41
C GLU A 31 -10.58 8.35 8.32
N SER A 32 -9.44 7.84 7.84
CA SER A 32 -9.36 6.81 6.81
C SER A 32 -8.30 5.74 7.05
N THR A 33 -7.54 5.83 8.15
CA THR A 33 -6.38 4.98 8.39
C THR A 33 -6.37 4.47 9.83
N CYS A 34 -6.11 3.18 9.98
CA CYS A 34 -5.85 2.52 11.25
C CYS A 34 -4.34 2.29 11.38
N ARG A 35 -3.77 2.69 12.51
CA ARG A 35 -2.37 2.47 12.85
C ARG A 35 -2.26 1.68 14.14
N ILE A 36 -1.50 0.58 14.11
CA ILE A 36 -1.24 -0.26 15.28
C ILE A 36 0.26 -0.23 15.60
N SER A 37 0.60 0.07 16.85
CA SER A 37 1.99 0.04 17.30
C SER A 37 2.10 -0.12 18.83
N PRO A 38 3.16 -0.79 19.33
CA PRO A 38 3.54 -0.70 20.72
C PRO A 38 4.10 0.69 21.04
N ARG A 39 4.02 1.09 22.30
CA ARG A 39 4.59 2.37 22.78
C ARG A 39 5.99 2.24 23.35
N ILE A 40 6.44 1.03 23.64
CA ILE A 40 7.69 0.78 24.37
C ILE A 40 8.89 0.63 23.44
N TYR A 41 10.01 1.24 23.81
CA TYR A 41 11.30 1.04 23.14
C TYR A 41 11.86 -0.37 23.41
N PRO A 42 12.48 -1.05 22.43
CA PRO A 42 12.80 -0.61 21.06
C PRO A 42 11.67 -0.87 20.04
N TRP A 43 10.58 -1.49 20.45
CA TRP A 43 9.53 -2.01 19.57
C TRP A 43 8.62 -0.94 18.99
N ASN A 44 8.66 0.27 19.53
CA ASN A 44 7.88 1.43 19.10
C ASN A 44 8.10 1.85 17.64
N GLN A 45 9.18 1.35 17.01
CA GLN A 45 9.48 1.58 15.60
C GLN A 45 8.66 0.67 14.67
N THR A 46 8.15 -0.45 15.17
CA THR A 46 7.31 -1.36 14.38
C THR A 46 5.88 -0.85 14.39
N VAL A 47 5.43 -0.39 13.23
CA VAL A 47 4.11 0.22 13.05
C VAL A 47 3.37 -0.48 11.91
N GLY A 48 2.22 -1.07 12.23
CA GLY A 48 1.28 -1.58 11.25
C GLY A 48 0.31 -0.50 10.79
N ASN A 49 0.08 -0.37 9.49
CA ASN A 49 -0.84 0.57 8.89
C ASN A 49 -1.84 -0.17 8.00
N GLY A 50 -3.08 0.30 7.97
CA GLY A 50 -4.08 -0.21 7.03
C GLY A 50 -5.38 0.57 7.08
N ASP A 51 -6.22 0.42 6.06
CA ASP A 51 -7.52 1.10 6.00
C ASP A 51 -8.50 0.56 7.07
N THR A 52 -8.25 -0.67 7.55
CA THR A 52 -9.06 -1.34 8.58
C THR A 52 -8.16 -1.87 9.70
N PRO A 53 -8.71 -2.11 10.91
CA PRO A 53 -7.96 -2.71 12.02
C PRO A 53 -7.32 -4.05 11.65
N ASN A 54 -8.03 -4.88 10.87
CA ASN A 54 -7.53 -6.19 10.44
C ASN A 54 -6.35 -6.08 9.46
N LYS A 55 -6.38 -5.11 8.55
CA LYS A 55 -5.26 -4.83 7.64
C LYS A 55 -4.05 -4.28 8.40
N ALA A 56 -4.29 -3.34 9.32
CA ALA A 56 -3.22 -2.78 10.16
C ALA A 56 -2.55 -3.85 11.03
N ALA A 57 -3.34 -4.80 11.57
CA ALA A 57 -2.83 -5.92 12.35
C ALA A 57 -1.98 -6.88 11.50
N ALA A 58 -2.42 -7.17 10.28
CA ALA A 58 -1.67 -8.00 9.34
C ALA A 58 -0.34 -7.36 8.91
N ASP A 59 -0.34 -6.06 8.62
CA ASP A 59 0.87 -5.30 8.31
C ASP A 59 1.82 -5.22 9.53
N PHE A 60 1.28 -5.06 10.74
CA PHE A 60 2.06 -5.12 11.98
C PHE A 60 2.76 -6.47 12.13
N GLU A 61 2.04 -7.60 12.00
CA GLU A 61 2.64 -8.93 12.09
C GLU A 61 3.73 -9.17 11.05
N ALA A 62 3.52 -8.72 9.82
CA ALA A 62 4.50 -8.85 8.75
C ALA A 62 5.79 -8.09 9.07
N LYS A 63 5.68 -6.85 9.58
CA LYS A 63 6.83 -6.05 10.01
C LYS A 63 7.47 -6.59 11.29
N TRP A 64 6.68 -7.13 12.21
CA TRP A 64 7.16 -7.72 13.45
C TRP A 64 8.08 -8.90 13.19
N LYS A 65 7.77 -9.72 12.18
CA LYS A 65 8.60 -10.84 11.70
C LYS A 65 9.89 -10.42 11.00
N GLN A 66 9.95 -9.18 10.51
CA GLN A 66 11.16 -8.62 9.88
C GLN A 66 12.14 -8.03 10.89
N ASN A 67 11.70 -7.82 12.14
CA ASN A 67 12.63 -7.54 13.22
C ASN A 67 13.55 -8.75 13.39
N ASP A 68 14.79 -8.56 13.89
CA ASP A 68 15.77 -9.63 14.20
C ASP A 68 15.32 -10.56 15.37
N LEU A 69 14.03 -10.87 15.46
CA LEU A 69 13.42 -11.85 16.35
C LEU A 69 13.13 -13.12 15.56
N SER A 70 13.65 -14.25 16.03
CA SER A 70 13.29 -15.57 15.48
C SER A 70 11.85 -15.95 15.86
N ASP A 71 11.18 -16.81 15.08
CA ASP A 71 9.80 -17.25 15.38
C ASP A 71 9.67 -17.92 16.76
N ASP A 72 10.71 -18.59 17.26
CA ASP A 72 10.72 -19.15 18.63
C ASP A 72 10.76 -18.09 19.75
N MET A 73 11.08 -16.83 19.41
CA MET A 73 11.23 -15.73 20.37
C MET A 73 9.93 -14.95 20.59
N TYR A 74 8.81 -15.29 19.95
CA TYR A 74 7.53 -14.64 20.22
C TYR A 74 6.35 -15.55 19.84
N THR A 75 5.23 -15.46 20.55
CA THR A 75 4.05 -16.33 20.33
C THR A 75 3.00 -15.74 19.38
N GLY A 76 3.41 -14.82 18.51
CA GLY A 76 2.49 -13.95 17.78
C GLY A 76 1.79 -12.92 18.69
N PRO A 77 1.25 -11.84 18.11
CA PRO A 77 0.38 -10.93 18.84
C PRO A 77 -0.97 -11.59 19.15
N HIS A 78 -1.39 -11.46 20.40
CA HIS A 78 -2.73 -11.78 20.86
C HIS A 78 -3.62 -10.55 20.64
N TRP A 79 -4.64 -10.71 19.81
CA TRP A 79 -5.52 -9.61 19.42
C TRP A 79 -6.80 -9.58 20.26
N GLU A 80 -7.20 -8.39 20.67
CA GLU A 80 -8.42 -8.09 21.41
C GLU A 80 -9.43 -7.36 20.49
N GLY A 81 -10.67 -7.15 20.96
CA GLY A 81 -11.65 -6.33 20.24
C GLY A 81 -12.18 -6.92 18.92
N GLY A 82 -11.99 -8.23 18.70
CA GLY A 82 -12.47 -8.90 17.49
C GLY A 82 -11.58 -8.72 16.25
N ILE A 83 -10.38 -8.15 16.41
CA ILE A 83 -9.39 -8.06 15.34
C ILE A 83 -8.95 -9.48 14.96
N LYS A 84 -9.15 -9.81 13.68
CA LYS A 84 -8.64 -11.03 13.07
C LYS A 84 -7.72 -10.60 11.94
N PRO A 85 -6.39 -10.71 12.12
CA PRO A 85 -5.43 -10.36 11.08
C PRO A 85 -5.82 -11.04 9.78
N GLU A 86 -6.11 -10.24 8.76
CA GLU A 86 -6.35 -10.81 7.45
C GLU A 86 -5.05 -11.44 6.98
N LYS A 87 -5.10 -12.73 6.63
CA LYS A 87 -3.95 -13.37 5.96
C LYS A 87 -3.59 -12.51 4.75
N PRO A 88 -2.33 -12.06 4.61
CA PRO A 88 -1.93 -11.28 3.45
C PRO A 88 -2.35 -12.06 2.21
N LYS A 89 -3.26 -11.48 1.42
CA LYS A 89 -3.59 -12.06 0.12
C LYS A 89 -2.30 -11.98 -0.68
N PRO A 90 -1.78 -13.09 -1.24
CA PRO A 90 -0.57 -13.05 -2.05
C PRO A 90 -0.73 -11.92 -3.06
N ALA A 91 0.22 -10.97 -3.06
CA ALA A 91 0.21 -9.92 -4.05
C ALA A 91 0.13 -10.58 -5.43
N PRO A 92 -0.79 -10.17 -6.31
CA PRO A 92 -0.82 -10.70 -7.66
C PRO A 92 0.57 -10.48 -8.26
N PRO A 93 1.17 -11.49 -8.91
CA PRO A 93 2.53 -11.39 -9.43
C PRO A 93 2.62 -10.15 -10.33
N PRO A 94 3.71 -9.37 -10.25
CA PRO A 94 3.90 -8.22 -11.10
C PRO A 94 3.73 -8.67 -12.55
N LYS A 95 2.80 -8.04 -13.27
CA LYS A 95 2.67 -8.24 -14.73
C LYS A 95 4.06 -8.02 -15.33
N PRO A 96 4.59 -8.96 -16.14
CA PRO A 96 5.81 -8.71 -16.88
C PRO A 96 5.68 -7.40 -17.63
N ALA A 97 6.60 -6.47 -17.36
CA ALA A 97 6.73 -5.27 -18.16
C ALA A 97 6.98 -5.72 -19.60
N ALA A 98 6.12 -5.30 -20.52
CA ALA A 98 6.35 -5.53 -21.93
C ALA A 98 7.73 -4.94 -22.30
N PRO A 99 8.56 -5.66 -23.05
CA PRO A 99 9.89 -5.17 -23.40
C PRO A 99 9.77 -3.85 -24.17
N PRO A 100 10.65 -2.87 -23.90
CA PRO A 100 10.67 -1.63 -24.66
C PRO A 100 10.92 -1.94 -26.13
N ALA A 101 10.05 -1.45 -27.00
CA ALA A 101 10.26 -1.49 -28.43
C ALA A 101 11.46 -0.57 -28.77
N THR A 102 12.64 -1.17 -28.90
CA THR A 102 13.80 -0.54 -29.53
C THR A 102 13.47 -0.35 -31.01
N LYS A 103 13.12 0.86 -31.39
CA LYS A 103 13.29 1.35 -32.76
C LYS A 103 14.18 2.57 -32.70
N THR A 104 15.37 2.49 -33.28
CA THR A 104 15.91 3.39 -34.32
C THR A 104 17.42 3.20 -34.47
N GLU A 105 17.85 2.71 -35.64
CA GLU A 105 18.85 3.31 -36.55
C GLU A 105 18.99 2.35 -37.75
N ALA A 106 18.48 2.70 -38.94
CA ALA A 106 19.03 3.61 -39.96
C ALA A 106 19.81 2.83 -41.04
N ALA A 107 19.23 2.74 -42.24
CA ALA A 107 19.97 2.58 -43.49
C ALA A 107 19.22 3.36 -44.58
N GLN A 108 19.92 4.35 -45.13
CA GLN A 108 19.53 5.18 -46.27
C GLN A 108 19.46 4.34 -47.55
N ASP A 109 18.56 4.66 -48.49
CA ASP A 109 18.99 5.22 -49.78
C ASP A 109 17.83 5.75 -50.66
N THR A 110 18.12 6.93 -51.21
CA THR A 110 17.61 7.68 -52.37
C THR A 110 16.32 7.31 -53.13
N LYS A 111 15.37 8.27 -53.19
CA LYS A 111 15.02 9.03 -54.44
C LYS A 111 13.99 10.15 -54.19
N SER A 112 14.33 11.33 -54.69
CA SER A 112 13.57 12.60 -54.80
C SER A 112 12.60 12.57 -56.01
N PRO A 113 11.79 13.62 -56.34
CA PRO A 113 11.39 14.82 -55.59
C PRO A 113 9.88 15.19 -55.64
N SER A 114 9.52 16.24 -54.87
CA SER A 114 8.66 17.39 -55.27
C SER A 114 7.12 17.38 -55.02
N PRO A 115 6.49 18.58 -54.92
CA PRO A 115 5.91 19.03 -53.63
C PRO A 115 4.45 19.50 -53.75
N LYS A 116 3.77 19.74 -52.61
CA LYS A 116 2.75 20.81 -52.52
C LYS A 116 2.49 21.23 -51.06
N SER A 117 2.47 22.55 -50.92
CA SER A 117 2.38 23.35 -49.69
C SER A 117 0.91 23.50 -49.20
N PRO A 118 0.54 24.53 -48.39
CA PRO A 118 0.22 24.38 -46.97
C PRO A 118 -1.20 24.88 -46.61
N ALA A 119 -1.70 24.62 -45.40
CA ALA A 119 -2.66 25.53 -44.74
C ALA A 119 -2.93 25.14 -43.27
N LEU A 120 -2.52 26.03 -42.36
CA LEU A 120 -3.14 26.34 -41.06
C LEU A 120 -4.49 27.09 -41.28
N PRO A 121 -5.22 27.62 -40.28
CA PRO A 121 -5.60 27.13 -38.93
C PRO A 121 -7.11 27.37 -38.57
N ASN A 122 -7.61 26.71 -37.50
CA ASN A 122 -8.68 27.12 -36.54
C ASN A 122 -10.09 27.55 -37.09
N PRO A 123 -11.12 27.89 -36.26
CA PRO A 123 -11.42 27.66 -34.84
C PRO A 123 -12.83 27.04 -34.58
N SER A 124 -13.16 26.73 -33.31
CA SER A 124 -14.55 26.49 -32.82
C SER A 124 -15.42 27.77 -32.91
N PRO A 125 -16.78 27.69 -32.90
CA PRO A 125 -17.54 27.64 -31.63
C PRO A 125 -18.89 26.85 -31.66
N THR A 126 -19.42 26.58 -30.46
CA THR A 126 -20.80 26.16 -30.05
C THR A 126 -21.85 27.26 -30.42
N PRO A 127 -23.21 27.16 -30.30
CA PRO A 127 -24.06 26.27 -29.47
C PRO A 127 -25.48 25.90 -30.04
N ALA A 128 -26.31 25.32 -29.15
CA ALA A 128 -27.78 25.50 -28.97
C ALA A 128 -28.76 24.38 -29.40
N SER A 129 -29.56 24.00 -28.39
CA SER A 129 -31.02 23.76 -28.35
C SER A 129 -31.66 22.78 -29.35
N GLU A 130 -32.35 21.72 -28.93
CA GLU A 130 -33.62 21.63 -28.16
C GLU A 130 -34.72 21.15 -29.11
N ASP A 131 -35.40 20.11 -28.65
CA ASP A 131 -36.78 19.72 -28.96
C ASP A 131 -37.14 18.73 -30.09
N ALA A 132 -38.19 17.99 -29.74
CA ALA A 132 -39.21 17.35 -30.56
C ALA A 132 -38.92 15.97 -31.17
N ALA A 133 -39.37 14.94 -30.44
CA ALA A 133 -40.06 13.82 -31.06
C ALA A 133 -41.42 13.59 -30.39
N SER A 134 -42.44 14.32 -30.86
CA SER A 134 -43.79 13.82 -31.17
C SER A 134 -44.57 14.87 -31.95
#